data_AF-A0A848SM28-F1
#
_entry.id   AF-A0A848SM28-F1
#
_cell.length_a   1.000
_cell.length_b   1.000
_cell.length_c   1.000
_cell.angle_alpha   90.00
_cell.angle_beta   90.00
_cell.angle_gamma   90.00
#
_symmetry.space_group_name_H-M   'P 1'
#
loop_
_entity.id
_entity.type
_entity.pdbx_description
1 polymer ?
#
loop_
_entity_poly.entity_id
_entity_poly.type
_entity_poly.pdbx_seq_one_letter_code
_entity_poly.pdbx_strand_id
1 'polypeptide(L)'
;MRKLILAAAFFSTAAAAQDTPADNVSAERLKADVEKLVSFGTRHTLSEQDNPTRGIGAAVDWGAAEFQRIATACGGCLEIVLPETVVEGRRIPRPTRLRNAVAIQRGTVRPNEVVIVQGHIDSRATDPFDWESDAPGANDDGSGTALVIEAARVLTGKRYPTTIIYALLSGEEQG
;
A
#
# COMPACT_ATOMS: atom_id res chain seq x y z
N MET A 1 -19.80 46.70 -46.57
CA MET A 1 -20.51 45.42 -46.43
C MET A 1 -19.64 44.46 -45.62
N ARG A 2 -19.87 44.34 -44.30
CA ARG A 2 -19.17 43.42 -43.39
C ARG A 2 -19.86 42.06 -43.47
N LYS A 3 -19.18 41.01 -43.96
CA LYS A 3 -19.64 39.63 -43.82
C LYS A 3 -19.01 39.03 -42.57
N LEU A 4 -19.83 38.71 -41.59
CA LEU A 4 -19.45 37.98 -40.37
C LEU A 4 -18.99 36.58 -40.76
N ILE A 5 -17.81 36.18 -40.28
CA ILE A 5 -17.35 34.80 -40.29
C ILE A 5 -17.91 34.16 -39.00
N LEU A 6 -18.88 33.25 -39.15
CA LEU A 6 -19.34 32.40 -38.05
C LEU A 6 -18.22 31.39 -37.74
N ALA A 7 -17.56 31.54 -36.60
CA ALA A 7 -16.69 30.49 -36.06
C ALA A 7 -17.59 29.40 -35.47
N ALA A 8 -17.63 28.22 -36.10
CA ALA A 8 -18.26 27.05 -35.51
C ALA A 8 -17.40 26.58 -34.33
N ALA A 9 -17.90 26.78 -33.11
CA ALA A 9 -17.29 26.23 -31.91
C ALA A 9 -17.47 24.70 -31.95
N PHE A 10 -16.39 23.97 -32.17
CA PHE A 10 -16.33 22.55 -31.88
C PHE A 10 -16.42 22.37 -30.36
N PHE A 11 -17.61 22.03 -29.86
CA PHE A 11 -17.74 21.43 -28.53
C PHE A 11 -17.09 20.04 -28.59
N SER A 12 -15.86 19.95 -28.10
CA SER A 12 -15.22 18.68 -27.77
C SER A 12 -16.00 18.03 -26.63
N THR A 13 -16.93 17.13 -26.95
CA THR A 13 -17.50 16.19 -25.97
C THR A 13 -16.56 14.99 -25.81
N ALA A 14 -15.36 15.23 -25.26
CA ALA A 14 -14.48 14.16 -24.83
C ALA A 14 -14.83 13.71 -23.39
N ALA A 15 -16.07 13.25 -23.21
CA ALA A 15 -16.48 12.49 -22.02
C ALA A 15 -16.89 11.06 -22.41
N ALA A 16 -16.36 10.56 -23.52
CA ALA A 16 -16.52 9.17 -23.93
C ALA A 16 -15.53 8.31 -23.12
N ALA A 17 -16.09 7.45 -22.26
CA ALA A 17 -15.47 6.26 -21.66
C ALA A 17 -13.98 6.41 -21.27
N GLN A 18 -13.70 7.13 -20.18
CA GLN A 18 -12.45 6.87 -19.47
C GLN A 18 -12.65 5.61 -18.65
N ASP A 19 -12.01 4.48 -19.02
CA ASP A 19 -11.83 3.35 -18.11
C ASP A 19 -11.20 3.91 -16.83
N THR A 20 -11.99 4.05 -15.77
CA THR A 20 -11.47 4.56 -14.51
C THR A 20 -10.68 3.42 -13.88
N PRO A 21 -9.51 3.68 -13.27
CA PRO A 21 -8.80 2.61 -12.57
C PRO A 21 -9.72 1.89 -11.55
N ALA A 22 -10.65 2.62 -10.93
CA ALA A 22 -11.62 2.09 -9.99
C ALA A 22 -12.47 0.93 -10.55
N ASP A 23 -12.74 0.89 -11.86
CA ASP A 23 -13.52 -0.19 -12.50
C ASP A 23 -12.83 -1.55 -12.43
N ASN A 24 -11.51 -1.57 -12.19
CA ASN A 24 -10.71 -2.79 -12.09
C ASN A 24 -10.48 -3.25 -10.65
N VAL A 25 -11.04 -2.58 -9.64
CA VAL A 25 -10.93 -2.97 -8.23
C VAL A 25 -11.74 -4.24 -7.97
N SER A 26 -11.17 -5.21 -7.25
CA SER A 26 -11.83 -6.48 -6.92
C SER A 26 -12.05 -6.60 -5.41
N ALA A 27 -13.32 -6.73 -5.02
CA ALA A 27 -13.70 -7.00 -3.63
C ALA A 27 -13.17 -8.36 -3.15
N GLU A 28 -13.09 -9.34 -4.05
CA GLU A 28 -12.58 -10.68 -3.76
C GLU A 28 -11.08 -10.64 -3.42
N ARG A 29 -10.29 -9.85 -4.15
CA ARG A 29 -8.86 -9.65 -3.86
C ARG A 29 -8.65 -8.94 -2.53
N LEU A 30 -9.37 -7.84 -2.31
CA LEU A 30 -9.32 -7.11 -1.04
C LEU A 30 -9.64 -8.02 0.15
N LYS A 31 -10.69 -8.84 0.04
CA LYS A 31 -11.04 -9.80 1.08
C LYS A 31 -9.93 -10.85 1.30
N ALA A 32 -9.38 -11.42 0.22
CA ALA A 32 -8.31 -12.41 0.32
C ALA A 32 -7.05 -11.85 0.98
N ASP A 33 -6.69 -10.59 0.69
CA ASP A 33 -5.55 -9.92 1.30
C ASP A 33 -5.78 -9.65 2.79
N VAL A 34 -6.99 -9.23 3.18
CA VAL A 34 -7.37 -9.09 4.60
C VAL A 34 -7.30 -10.44 5.32
N GLU A 35 -7.87 -11.50 4.75
CA GLU A 35 -7.82 -12.85 5.34
C GLU A 35 -6.37 -13.34 5.46
N LYS A 36 -5.52 -13.02 4.47
CA LYS A 36 -4.11 -13.35 4.53
C LYS A 36 -3.38 -12.59 5.64
N LEU A 37 -3.66 -11.30 5.82
CA LEU A 37 -3.11 -10.50 6.93
C LEU A 37 -3.54 -11.05 8.30
N VAL A 38 -4.82 -11.43 8.44
CA VAL A 38 -5.35 -12.09 9.64
C VAL A 38 -4.64 -13.40 9.93
N SER A 39 -4.27 -14.16 8.89
CA SER A 39 -3.63 -15.47 9.03
C SER A 39 -2.26 -15.47 9.72
N PHE A 40 -1.61 -14.31 9.86
CA PHE A 40 -0.35 -14.19 10.59
C PHE A 40 -0.52 -14.27 12.12
N GLY A 41 -1.77 -14.36 12.61
CA GLY A 41 -2.12 -14.45 14.03
C GLY A 41 -2.03 -13.09 14.73
N THR A 42 -0.83 -12.53 14.79
CA THR A 42 -0.58 -11.15 15.22
C THR A 42 0.41 -10.49 14.27
N ARG A 43 0.28 -9.17 14.12
CA ARG A 43 1.26 -8.33 13.42
C ARG A 43 1.80 -7.26 14.36
N HIS A 44 1.83 -7.53 15.66
CA HIS A 44 2.35 -6.62 16.67
C HIS A 44 3.79 -6.21 16.33
N THR A 45 4.14 -4.93 16.47
CA THR A 45 5.46 -4.40 16.10
C THR A 45 6.61 -5.16 16.78
N LEU A 46 6.38 -5.62 18.02
CA LEU A 46 7.33 -6.38 18.84
C LEU A 46 7.30 -7.92 18.63
N SER A 47 6.40 -8.43 17.77
CA SER A 47 6.27 -9.86 17.46
C SER A 47 7.46 -10.37 16.61
N GLU A 48 7.41 -11.65 16.23
CA GLU A 48 8.50 -12.32 15.53
C GLU A 48 8.89 -11.61 14.22
N GLN A 49 10.20 -11.43 14.04
CA GLN A 49 10.79 -10.73 12.89
C GLN A 49 11.18 -11.66 11.75
N ASP A 50 11.48 -12.93 12.07
CA ASP A 50 12.06 -13.90 11.11
C ASP A 50 11.24 -15.20 11.01
N ASN A 51 10.07 -15.28 11.67
CA ASN A 51 9.15 -16.40 11.49
C ASN A 51 8.49 -16.29 10.10
N PRO A 52 8.48 -17.35 9.27
CA PRO A 52 7.94 -17.27 7.92
C PRO A 52 6.40 -17.19 7.83
N THR A 53 5.70 -17.41 8.94
CA THR A 53 4.23 -17.64 8.95
C THR A 53 3.47 -16.86 10.01
N ARG A 54 4.15 -16.27 10.99
CA ARG A 54 3.56 -15.54 12.12
C ARG A 54 4.35 -14.25 12.37
N GLY A 55 3.65 -13.23 12.86
CA GLY A 55 4.28 -11.99 13.33
C GLY A 55 4.47 -10.95 12.23
N ILE A 56 4.93 -9.79 12.66
CA ILE A 56 5.15 -8.60 11.81
C ILE A 56 6.18 -8.85 10.71
N GLY A 57 7.20 -9.67 10.97
CA GLY A 57 8.21 -10.05 9.98
C GLY A 57 7.58 -10.70 8.75
N ALA A 58 6.80 -11.77 8.98
CA ALA A 58 6.08 -12.50 7.95
C ALA A 58 5.13 -11.60 7.15
N ALA A 59 4.42 -10.69 7.84
CA ALA A 59 3.48 -9.78 7.19
C ALA A 59 4.18 -8.77 6.26
N VAL A 60 5.28 -8.16 6.70
CA VAL A 60 6.05 -7.22 5.90
C VAL A 60 6.68 -7.92 4.69
N ASP A 61 7.26 -9.11 4.87
CA ASP A 61 7.84 -9.87 3.76
C ASP A 61 6.77 -10.29 2.75
N TRP A 62 5.58 -10.68 3.21
CA TRP A 62 4.45 -10.96 2.33
C TRP A 62 4.00 -9.72 1.56
N GLY A 63 3.83 -8.57 2.21
CA GLY A 63 3.44 -7.32 1.55
C GLY A 63 4.45 -6.87 0.48
N ALA A 64 5.75 -7.02 0.78
CA ALA A 64 6.81 -6.76 -0.20
C ALA A 64 6.74 -7.74 -1.40
N ALA A 65 6.42 -9.01 -1.14
CA ALA A 65 6.25 -10.01 -2.19
C ALA A 65 5.00 -9.76 -3.05
N GLU A 66 3.91 -9.21 -2.49
CA GLU A 66 2.75 -8.73 -3.27
C GLU A 66 3.17 -7.61 -4.21
N PHE A 67 3.88 -6.59 -3.71
CA PHE A 67 4.39 -5.52 -4.56
C PHE A 67 5.35 -6.02 -5.64
N GLN A 68 6.22 -6.99 -5.32
CA GLN A 68 7.11 -7.59 -6.32
C GLN A 68 6.33 -8.33 -7.41
N ARG A 69 5.24 -9.03 -7.07
CA ARG A 69 4.37 -9.68 -8.07
C ARG A 69 3.69 -8.66 -8.97
N ILE A 70 3.20 -7.56 -8.41
CA ILE A 70 2.62 -6.45 -9.17
C ILE A 70 3.69 -5.85 -10.10
N ALA A 71 4.91 -5.62 -9.59
CA ALA A 71 6.04 -5.12 -10.35
C ALA A 71 6.34 -6.01 -11.56
N THR A 72 6.38 -7.33 -11.37
CA THR A 72 6.58 -8.30 -12.46
C THR A 72 5.43 -8.26 -13.47
N ALA A 73 4.17 -8.21 -13.01
CA ALA A 73 3.01 -8.17 -13.88
C ALA A 73 2.93 -6.92 -14.78
N CYS A 74 3.43 -5.77 -14.29
CA CYS A 74 3.48 -4.53 -15.06
C CYS A 74 4.81 -4.32 -15.81
N GLY A 75 5.68 -5.32 -15.89
CA GLY A 75 6.95 -5.24 -16.63
C GLY A 75 8.04 -4.40 -15.95
N GLY A 76 8.13 -4.46 -14.61
CA GLY A 76 9.14 -3.77 -13.82
C GLY A 76 8.80 -2.29 -13.52
N CYS A 77 7.52 -1.94 -13.44
CA CYS A 77 7.08 -0.56 -13.27
C CYS A 77 7.17 -0.03 -11.82
N LEU A 78 7.43 -0.91 -10.84
CA LEU A 78 7.58 -0.56 -9.43
C LEU A 78 9.02 -0.82 -8.97
N GLU A 79 9.59 0.14 -8.27
CA GLU A 79 10.80 -0.04 -7.45
C GLU A 79 10.36 -0.41 -6.03
N ILE A 80 10.82 -1.55 -5.52
CA ILE A 80 10.46 -2.05 -4.19
C ILE A 80 11.61 -1.74 -3.22
N VAL A 81 11.29 -1.10 -2.11
CA VAL A 81 12.25 -0.78 -1.05
C VAL A 81 11.71 -1.22 0.30
N LEU A 82 12.62 -1.62 1.18
CA LEU A 82 12.33 -2.05 2.55
C LEU A 82 13.07 -1.13 3.54
N PRO A 83 12.60 0.12 3.74
CA PRO A 83 13.22 1.00 4.73
C PRO A 83 13.13 0.34 6.11
N GLU A 84 14.25 0.29 6.82
CA GLU A 84 14.32 -0.28 8.16
C GLU A 84 15.21 0.55 9.08
N THR A 85 14.93 0.44 10.38
CA THR A 85 15.73 0.98 11.47
C THR A 85 15.56 0.11 12.71
N VAL A 86 16.40 0.29 13.72
CA VAL A 86 16.20 -0.31 15.05
C VAL A 86 15.79 0.80 16.01
N VAL A 87 14.67 0.59 16.69
CA VAL A 87 14.09 1.54 17.65
C VAL A 87 13.94 0.91 19.03
N GLU A 88 14.01 1.75 20.05
CA GLU A 88 13.77 1.40 21.45
C GLU A 88 13.17 2.63 22.15
N GLY A 89 12.26 2.42 23.10
CA GLY A 89 11.61 3.52 23.82
C GLY A 89 10.51 3.05 24.76
N ARG A 90 9.73 4.01 25.27
CA ARG A 90 8.71 3.74 26.30
C ARG A 90 7.69 2.66 25.91
N ARG A 91 7.29 2.59 24.64
CA ARG A 91 6.32 1.61 24.11
C ARG A 91 6.98 0.49 23.29
N ILE A 92 8.31 0.48 23.27
CA ILE A 92 9.17 -0.50 22.58
C ILE A 92 10.30 -0.85 23.57
N PRO A 93 10.03 -1.74 24.55
CA PRO A 93 10.88 -1.92 25.73
C PRO A 93 12.19 -2.68 25.46
N ARG A 94 12.42 -3.07 24.21
CA ARG A 94 13.63 -3.74 23.74
C ARG A 94 13.97 -3.27 22.33
N PRO A 95 15.25 -3.26 21.93
CA PRO A 95 15.63 -2.98 20.55
C PRO A 95 14.82 -3.83 19.57
N THR A 96 14.04 -3.15 18.73
CA THR A 96 13.14 -3.79 17.78
C THR A 96 13.41 -3.25 16.39
N ARG A 97 13.56 -4.16 15.43
CA ARG A 97 13.67 -3.81 14.02
C ARG A 97 12.31 -3.38 13.50
N LEU A 98 12.21 -2.13 13.07
CA LEU A 98 11.02 -1.57 12.44
C LEU A 98 11.29 -1.47 10.95
N ARG A 99 10.50 -2.19 10.15
CA ARG A 99 10.67 -2.31 8.70
C ARG A 99 9.34 -2.08 8.01
N ASN A 100 9.37 -1.37 6.89
CA ASN A 100 8.20 -1.09 6.06
C ASN A 100 8.33 -1.81 4.72
N ALA A 101 7.20 -2.06 4.05
CA ALA A 101 7.18 -2.46 2.64
C ALA A 101 6.69 -1.28 1.79
N VAL A 102 7.52 -0.85 0.84
CA VAL A 102 7.22 0.33 0.03
C VAL A 102 7.44 0.02 -1.45
N ALA A 103 6.47 0.39 -2.29
CA ALA A 103 6.57 0.33 -3.74
C ALA A 103 6.46 1.72 -4.35
N ILE A 104 7.34 2.02 -5.31
CA ILE A 104 7.45 3.34 -5.94
C ILE A 104 7.15 3.22 -7.44
N GLN A 105 6.06 3.83 -7.89
CA GLN A 105 5.74 4.01 -9.30
C GLN A 105 6.22 5.39 -9.75
N ARG A 106 7.35 5.46 -10.46
CA ARG A 106 7.99 6.72 -10.87
C ARG A 106 7.12 7.49 -11.86
N GLY A 107 6.93 8.79 -11.62
CA GLY A 107 6.24 9.69 -12.53
C GLY A 107 7.02 9.93 -13.83
N THR A 108 6.31 10.14 -14.94
CA THR A 108 6.93 10.30 -16.26
C THR A 108 7.31 11.74 -16.62
N VAL A 109 6.74 12.75 -15.93
CA VAL A 109 6.93 14.17 -16.28
C VAL A 109 7.46 14.96 -15.09
N ARG A 110 6.89 14.76 -13.90
CA ARG A 110 7.21 15.47 -12.66
C ARG A 110 7.49 14.45 -11.55
N PRO A 111 8.58 13.66 -11.66
CA PRO A 111 8.87 12.56 -10.75
C PRO A 111 9.11 12.99 -9.30
N ASN A 112 9.40 14.27 -9.05
CA ASN A 112 9.62 14.83 -7.72
C ASN A 112 8.31 15.31 -7.04
N GLU A 113 7.19 15.33 -7.76
CA GLU A 113 5.87 15.48 -7.16
C GLU A 113 5.36 14.09 -6.77
N VAL A 114 5.01 13.93 -5.50
CA VAL A 114 4.73 12.62 -4.90
C VAL A 114 3.33 12.61 -4.29
N VAL A 115 2.56 11.57 -4.63
CA VAL A 115 1.36 11.17 -3.91
C VAL A 115 1.68 9.90 -3.13
N ILE A 116 1.34 9.86 -1.84
CA ILE A 116 1.57 8.69 -0.99
C ILE A 116 0.20 8.10 -0.64
N VAL A 117 0.03 6.80 -0.91
CA VAL A 117 -1.11 5.99 -0.47
C VAL A 117 -0.56 5.00 0.55
N GLN A 118 -1.07 5.05 1.78
CA GLN A 118 -0.52 4.31 2.91
C GLN A 118 -1.58 3.69 3.80
N GLY A 119 -1.18 2.63 4.51
CA GLY A 119 -1.90 1.97 5.59
C GLY A 119 -0.88 1.33 6.52
N HIS A 120 -1.25 1.11 7.79
CA HIS A 120 -0.34 0.43 8.71
C HIS A 120 -0.58 -1.08 8.69
N ILE A 121 0.51 -1.84 8.65
CA ILE A 121 0.47 -3.28 8.52
C ILE A 121 0.50 -3.97 9.89
N ASP A 122 0.99 -3.30 10.93
CA ASP A 122 0.94 -3.82 12.27
C ASP A 122 -0.47 -3.82 12.85
N SER A 123 -0.66 -4.67 13.87
CA SER A 123 -1.89 -4.78 14.65
C SER A 123 -1.53 -5.07 16.09
N ARG A 124 -2.42 -4.81 17.04
CA ARG A 124 -2.18 -5.22 18.43
C ARG A 124 -3.42 -5.74 19.14
N ALA A 125 -3.17 -6.43 20.24
CA ALA A 125 -4.18 -6.71 21.23
C ALA A 125 -4.46 -5.44 22.08
N THR A 126 -5.44 -5.53 22.98
CA THR A 126 -5.79 -4.41 23.87
C THR A 126 -4.61 -3.97 24.75
N ASP A 127 -3.84 -4.92 25.28
CA ASP A 127 -2.58 -4.63 25.98
C ASP A 127 -1.49 -4.29 24.95
N PRO A 128 -0.91 -3.08 24.98
CA PRO A 128 0.13 -2.66 24.03
C PRO A 128 1.48 -3.38 24.20
N PHE A 129 1.63 -4.23 25.22
CA PHE A 129 2.80 -5.08 25.40
C PHE A 129 2.49 -6.57 25.20
N ASP A 130 1.29 -6.91 24.75
CA ASP A 130 0.96 -8.27 24.34
C ASP A 130 1.28 -8.46 22.85
N TRP A 131 2.50 -8.94 22.58
CA TRP A 131 2.98 -9.28 21.24
C TRP A 131 2.85 -10.77 20.90
N GLU A 132 2.18 -11.56 21.75
CA GLU A 132 2.06 -13.01 21.60
C GLU A 132 0.64 -13.42 21.23
N SER A 133 -0.38 -12.84 21.85
CA SER A 133 -1.78 -13.16 21.56
C SER A 133 -2.15 -12.84 20.12
N ASP A 134 -3.11 -13.60 19.59
CA ASP A 134 -3.68 -13.30 18.28
C ASP A 134 -4.36 -11.92 18.30
N ALA A 135 -3.93 -11.08 17.36
CA ALA A 135 -4.45 -9.75 17.11
C ALA A 135 -4.80 -9.66 15.61
N PRO A 136 -5.99 -10.15 15.19
CA PRO A 136 -6.34 -10.28 13.78
C PRO A 136 -6.19 -8.99 12.99
N GLY A 137 -6.53 -7.84 13.60
CA GLY A 137 -6.37 -6.51 13.00
C GLY A 137 -6.97 -6.42 11.59
N ALA A 138 -8.15 -7.02 11.37
CA ALA A 138 -8.72 -7.15 10.03
C ALA A 138 -9.17 -5.79 9.47
N ASN A 139 -9.78 -4.96 10.31
CA ASN A 139 -10.20 -3.60 9.97
C ASN A 139 -9.18 -2.54 10.40
N ASP A 140 -8.33 -2.86 11.38
CA ASP A 140 -7.35 -1.95 11.97
C ASP A 140 -5.96 -2.60 11.94
N ASP A 141 -5.14 -2.33 10.91
CA ASP A 141 -5.49 -1.72 9.60
C ASP A 141 -5.23 -2.70 8.45
N GLY A 142 -5.65 -3.96 8.65
CA GLY A 142 -5.62 -4.98 7.60
C GLY A 142 -6.34 -4.54 6.33
N SER A 143 -7.46 -3.82 6.47
CA SER A 143 -8.24 -3.31 5.35
C SER A 143 -7.55 -2.17 4.59
N GLY A 144 -6.90 -1.23 5.26
CA GLY A 144 -6.12 -0.17 4.62
C GLY A 144 -4.87 -0.71 3.95
N THR A 145 -4.18 -1.65 4.59
CA THR A 145 -3.07 -2.40 3.98
C THR A 145 -3.51 -3.11 2.70
N ALA A 146 -4.63 -3.83 2.72
CA ALA A 146 -5.18 -4.49 1.53
C ALA A 146 -5.56 -3.48 0.44
N LEU A 147 -6.13 -2.33 0.81
CA LEU A 147 -6.42 -1.24 -0.13
C LEU A 147 -5.17 -0.72 -0.82
N VAL A 148 -4.06 -0.53 -0.10
CA VAL A 148 -2.80 -0.04 -0.67
C VAL A 148 -2.25 -1.02 -1.71
N ILE A 149 -2.31 -2.32 -1.42
CA ILE A 149 -1.88 -3.38 -2.36
C ILE A 149 -2.75 -3.38 -3.61
N GLU A 150 -4.07 -3.31 -3.45
CA GLU A 150 -5.01 -3.28 -4.58
C GLU A 150 -4.88 -2.00 -5.41
N ALA A 151 -4.65 -0.85 -4.77
CA ALA A 151 -4.38 0.41 -5.43
C ALA A 151 -3.09 0.30 -6.28
N ALA A 152 -2.02 -0.29 -5.75
CA ALA A 152 -0.81 -0.55 -6.52
C ALA A 152 -1.10 -1.43 -7.74
N ARG A 153 -1.87 -2.51 -7.58
CA ARG A 153 -2.22 -3.42 -8.69
C ARG A 153 -3.01 -2.72 -9.79
N VAL A 154 -3.96 -1.89 -9.41
CA VAL A 154 -4.88 -1.23 -10.34
C VAL A 154 -4.20 -0.05 -11.04
N LEU A 155 -3.48 0.80 -10.30
CA LEU A 155 -2.87 2.02 -10.83
C LEU A 155 -1.63 1.72 -11.68
N THR A 156 -0.93 0.60 -11.46
CA THR A 156 0.19 0.19 -12.31
C THR A 156 -0.21 -0.23 -13.73
N GLY A 157 -1.51 -0.36 -14.02
CA GLY A 157 -2.02 -0.51 -15.39
C GLY A 157 -1.84 0.74 -16.27
N LYS A 158 -1.42 1.88 -15.70
CA LYS A 158 -1.19 3.14 -16.41
C LYS A 158 0.11 3.80 -15.94
N ARG A 159 0.56 4.82 -16.68
CA ARG A 159 1.67 5.70 -16.27
C ARG A 159 1.11 7.07 -15.89
N TYR A 160 1.64 7.65 -14.82
CA TYR A 160 1.21 8.95 -14.31
C TYR A 160 2.32 9.99 -14.45
N PRO A 161 1.99 11.29 -14.56
CA PRO A 161 2.99 12.34 -14.63
C PRO A 161 3.77 12.49 -13.32
N THR A 162 3.15 12.20 -12.18
CA THR A 162 3.72 12.29 -10.82
C THR A 162 4.09 10.91 -10.28
N THR A 163 4.96 10.86 -9.29
CA THR A 163 5.32 9.61 -8.60
C THR A 163 4.20 9.22 -7.62
N ILE A 164 3.89 7.93 -7.56
CA ILE A 164 2.99 7.36 -6.55
C ILE A 164 3.79 6.40 -5.68
N ILE A 165 3.71 6.58 -4.36
CA ILE A 165 4.30 5.67 -3.38
C ILE A 165 3.18 4.92 -2.68
N TYR A 166 3.30 3.59 -2.65
CA TYR A 166 2.44 2.68 -1.92
C TYR A 166 3.21 2.17 -0.70
N ALA A 167 2.73 2.48 0.51
CA ALA A 167 3.48 2.20 1.73
C ALA A 167 2.66 1.41 2.74
N LEU A 168 3.23 0.27 3.17
CA LEU A 168 2.75 -0.54 4.28
C LEU A 168 3.67 -0.27 5.47
N LEU A 169 3.14 0.42 6.48
CA LEU A 169 3.94 0.98 7.57
C LEU A 169 3.82 0.14 8.84
N SER A 170 4.94 -0.09 9.52
CA SER A 170 4.98 -0.74 10.82
C SER A 170 5.12 0.29 11.94
N GLY A 171 4.64 -0.06 13.14
CA GLY A 171 4.87 0.68 14.38
C GLY A 171 3.82 1.74 14.70
N GLU A 172 2.74 1.86 13.92
CA GLU A 172 1.64 2.80 14.18
C GLU A 172 1.06 2.56 15.58
N GLU A 173 0.86 1.30 15.91
CA GLU A 173 0.14 0.89 17.11
C GLU A 173 0.92 1.21 18.40
N GLN A 174 2.24 1.45 18.27
CA GLN A 174 3.13 1.79 19.38
C GLN A 174 3.26 3.31 19.62
N GLY A 175 2.60 4.14 18.81
CA GLY A 175 2.53 5.61 18.95
C GLY A 175 3.88 6.31 18.95
#